data_AF-A0A8W8NVW4-F1
#
_entry.id   AF-A0A8W8NVW4-F1
#
_cell.length_a   1.000
_cell.length_b   1.000
_cell.length_c   1.000
_cell.angle_alpha   90.00
_cell.angle_beta   90.00
_cell.angle_gamma   90.00
#
_symmetry.space_group_name_H-M   'P 1'
#
loop_
_entity.id
_entity.type
_entity.pdbx_description
1 polymer ?
#
loop_
_entity_poly.entity_id
_entity_poly.type
_entity_poly.pdbx_seq_one_letter_code
_entity_poly.pdbx_strand_id
1 'polypeptide(L)'
;MEYGVLFTRHHFLDSRYAEADLCEVEVYGCPITGYYRSNCSVSCPDVNCRYCHIETGTCQGCKPGYQGQRCESACQHGFFGQDCTERCNDRCQVLANATSSQSLQQNLINGESVATAVILLVAIVVLILYKRSRSKKLEIRHLQDNMADQSNHQTEL
;
A
#
# COMPACT_ATOMS: atom_id res chain seq x y z
N MET A 1 20.62 -17.18 -34.44
CA MET A 1 20.11 -16.15 -33.51
C MET A 1 21.34 -15.58 -32.84
N GLU A 2 22.06 -14.75 -33.58
CA GLU A 2 23.35 -14.20 -33.17
C GLU A 2 23.14 -12.91 -32.40
N TYR A 3 23.91 -12.77 -31.33
CA TYR A 3 24.15 -11.52 -30.62
C TYR A 3 24.85 -10.57 -31.60
N GLY A 4 24.09 -9.66 -32.21
CA GLY A 4 24.60 -8.76 -33.23
C GLY A 4 24.64 -7.33 -32.72
N VAL A 5 25.85 -6.77 -32.58
CA VAL A 5 26.03 -5.33 -32.75
C VAL A 5 25.78 -5.06 -34.22
N LEU A 6 24.66 -4.44 -34.57
CA LEU A 6 24.42 -4.05 -35.96
C LEU A 6 25.12 -2.71 -36.18
N PHE A 7 26.15 -2.73 -37.04
CA PHE A 7 26.81 -1.53 -37.50
C PHE A 7 26.12 -1.07 -38.78
N THR A 8 25.33 0.00 -38.71
CA THR A 8 24.87 0.69 -39.91
C THR A 8 26.05 1.50 -40.44
N ARG A 9 26.59 1.07 -41.59
CA ARG A 9 27.66 1.82 -42.27
C ARG A 9 27.03 3.02 -42.96
N HIS A 10 27.29 4.21 -42.45
CA HIS A 10 26.91 5.46 -43.10
C HIS A 10 28.14 6.09 -43.75
N HIS A 11 28.18 6.14 -45.08
CA HIS A 11 29.15 6.94 -45.82
C HIS A 11 28.74 8.41 -45.69
N PHE A 12 29.47 9.18 -44.89
CA PHE A 12 29.35 10.63 -44.85
C PHE A 12 30.28 11.20 -45.93
N LEU A 13 29.72 11.61 -47.07
CA LEU A 13 30.49 12.27 -48.12
C LEU A 13 30.89 13.67 -47.64
N ASP A 14 32.12 13.84 -47.14
CA ASP A 14 32.75 15.15 -47.09
C ASP A 14 34.16 15.12 -47.68
N SER A 15 34.26 15.63 -48.91
CA SER A 15 35.48 15.93 -49.68
C SER A 15 36.31 14.75 -50.24
N ARG A 16 36.80 14.89 -51.48
CA ARG A 16 37.48 13.86 -52.31
C ARG A 16 38.84 13.33 -51.78
N TYR A 17 39.21 13.63 -50.54
CA TYR A 17 40.55 13.32 -50.00
C TYR A 17 40.56 12.80 -48.56
N ALA A 18 39.41 12.60 -47.90
CA ALA A 18 39.34 11.96 -46.59
C ALA A 18 38.10 11.07 -46.49
N GLU A 19 38.31 9.75 -46.44
CA GLU A 19 37.23 8.78 -46.20
C GLU A 19 37.23 8.43 -44.71
N ALA A 20 36.17 8.80 -43.99
CA ALA A 20 35.96 8.41 -42.60
C ALA A 20 34.70 7.54 -42.51
N ASP A 21 34.88 6.25 -42.21
CA ASP A 21 33.77 5.33 -41.94
C ASP A 21 33.33 5.50 -40.48
N LEU A 22 32.15 6.09 -40.25
CA LEU A 22 31.50 6.05 -38.93
C LEU A 22 30.56 4.85 -38.89
N CYS A 23 30.77 3.95 -37.93
CA CYS A 23 29.85 2.87 -37.63
C CYS A 23 28.91 3.32 -36.50
N GLU A 24 27.62 3.46 -36.78
CA GLU A 24 26.63 3.71 -35.73
C GLU A 24 26.24 2.39 -35.06
N VAL A 25 26.18 2.39 -33.73
CA VAL A 25 25.85 1.21 -32.91
C VAL A 25 24.37 1.26 -32.57
N GLU A 26 23.58 0.33 -33.12
CA GLU A 26 22.20 0.12 -32.68
C GLU A 26 22.18 -0.79 -31.44
N VAL A 27 21.77 -0.24 -30.30
CA VAL A 27 21.60 -1.01 -29.06
C VAL A 27 20.15 -1.50 -28.97
N TYR A 28 19.94 -2.81 -29.16
CA TYR A 28 18.61 -3.42 -29.02
C TYR A 28 18.25 -3.61 -27.55
N GLY A 29 17.17 -2.96 -27.12
CA GLY A 29 16.59 -3.07 -25.78
C GLY A 29 15.07 -3.19 -25.82
N CYS A 30 14.45 -3.17 -24.63
CA CYS A 30 13.00 -3.11 -24.53
C CYS A 30 12.50 -1.67 -24.66
N PRO A 31 11.44 -1.41 -25.44
CA PRO A 31 10.82 -0.07 -25.50
C PRO A 31 10.18 0.32 -24.15
N ILE A 32 9.95 -0.67 -23.28
CA ILE A 32 9.42 -0.50 -21.93
C ILE A 32 10.56 -0.64 -20.92
N THR A 33 10.72 0.35 -20.03
CA THR A 33 11.72 0.30 -18.95
C THR A 33 11.34 -0.70 -17.88
N GLY A 34 12.34 -1.29 -17.22
CA GLY A 34 12.10 -2.26 -16.14
C GLY A 34 11.75 -3.67 -16.63
N TYR A 35 11.86 -3.96 -17.92
CA TYR A 35 11.65 -5.28 -18.51
C TYR A 35 12.85 -5.68 -19.39
N TYR A 36 13.09 -6.98 -19.50
CA TYR A 36 14.14 -7.57 -20.33
C TYR A 36 13.65 -8.84 -21.05
N ARG A 37 14.55 -9.50 -21.79
CA ARG A 37 14.32 -10.60 -22.75
C ARG A 37 13.75 -10.13 -24.10
N SER A 38 13.88 -10.98 -25.11
CA SER A 38 13.50 -10.71 -26.50
C SER A 38 12.07 -10.20 -26.74
N ASN A 39 11.13 -10.47 -25.83
CA ASN A 39 9.73 -10.01 -25.92
C ASN A 39 9.32 -9.13 -24.73
N CYS A 40 10.27 -8.59 -23.97
CA CYS A 40 10.01 -7.74 -22.79
C CYS A 40 9.04 -8.38 -21.78
N SER A 41 9.06 -9.70 -21.68
CA SER A 41 8.08 -10.47 -20.92
C SER A 41 8.47 -10.66 -19.46
N VAL A 42 9.71 -10.32 -19.10
CA VAL A 42 10.25 -10.53 -17.75
C VAL A 42 10.63 -9.18 -17.16
N SER A 43 10.13 -8.89 -15.95
CA SER A 43 10.55 -7.71 -15.20
C SER A 43 12.00 -7.84 -14.75
N CYS A 44 12.73 -6.73 -14.68
CA CYS A 44 14.06 -6.69 -14.08
C CYS A 44 14.03 -7.29 -12.66
N PRO A 45 15.07 -8.03 -12.24
CA PRO A 45 15.14 -8.66 -10.91
C PRO A 45 15.07 -7.65 -9.76
N ASP A 46 15.71 -6.50 -9.93
CA ASP A 46 15.78 -5.46 -8.90
C ASP A 46 14.66 -4.43 -9.11
N VAL A 47 13.83 -4.22 -8.08
CA VAL A 47 12.61 -3.39 -8.15
C VAL A 47 12.87 -1.92 -8.50
N ASN A 48 14.03 -1.39 -8.11
CA ASN A 48 14.44 -0.01 -8.38
C ASN A 48 15.34 0.11 -9.61
N CYS A 49 15.51 -0.97 -10.37
CA CYS A 49 16.20 -0.93 -11.64
C CYS A 49 15.34 -0.25 -12.70
N ARG A 50 15.94 0.69 -13.42
CA ARG A 50 15.32 1.37 -14.56
C ARG A 50 15.64 0.65 -15.87
N TYR A 51 16.90 0.24 -16.03
CA TYR A 51 17.40 -0.47 -17.20
C TYR A 51 18.19 -1.68 -16.75
N CYS A 52 17.84 -2.86 -17.25
CA CYS A 52 18.60 -4.08 -17.02
C CYS A 52 19.02 -4.71 -18.34
N HIS A 53 20.11 -5.47 -18.29
CA HIS A 53 20.69 -6.14 -19.43
C HIS A 53 19.67 -7.08 -20.09
N ILE A 54 19.53 -7.00 -21.41
CA ILE A 54 18.45 -7.68 -22.17
C ILE A 54 18.47 -9.21 -22.01
N GLU A 55 19.64 -9.80 -21.77
CA GLU A 55 19.82 -11.25 -21.57
C GLU A 55 19.95 -11.68 -20.12
N THR A 56 20.91 -11.10 -19.39
CA THR A 56 21.22 -11.51 -18.01
C THR A 56 20.26 -10.91 -16.98
N GLY A 57 19.55 -9.83 -17.31
CA GLY A 57 18.73 -9.08 -16.36
C GLY A 57 19.55 -8.28 -15.34
N THR A 58 20.89 -8.22 -15.46
CA THR A 58 21.75 -7.44 -14.57
C THR A 58 21.37 -5.96 -14.64
N CYS A 59 21.19 -5.30 -13.50
CA CYS A 59 20.84 -3.90 -13.50
C CYS A 59 21.99 -3.03 -14.04
N GLN A 60 21.67 -2.14 -14.98
CA GLN A 60 22.63 -1.23 -15.63
C GLN A 60 22.35 0.24 -15.29
N GLY A 61 21.20 0.54 -14.71
CA GLY A 61 20.88 1.88 -14.25
C GLY A 61 19.69 1.90 -13.31
N CYS A 62 19.79 2.70 -12.25
CA CYS A 62 18.75 2.84 -11.23
C CYS A 62 17.69 3.86 -11.60
N LYS A 63 16.50 3.73 -10.99
CA LYS A 63 15.50 4.78 -10.98
C LYS A 63 16.07 6.01 -10.24
N PRO A 64 15.70 7.25 -10.62
CA PRO A 64 16.13 8.44 -9.92
C PRO A 64 15.84 8.34 -8.42
N GLY A 65 16.84 8.64 -7.59
CA GLY A 65 16.74 8.54 -6.13
C GLY A 65 17.18 7.19 -5.56
N TYR A 66 17.74 6.28 -6.37
CA TYR A 66 18.34 5.02 -5.92
C TYR A 66 19.77 4.85 -6.47
N GLN A 67 20.59 4.12 -5.72
CA GLN A 67 21.99 3.80 -6.01
C GLN A 67 22.36 2.40 -5.49
N GLY A 68 23.58 1.98 -5.80
CA GLY A 68 24.10 0.64 -5.53
C GLY A 68 24.05 -0.24 -6.77
N GLN A 69 24.79 -1.35 -6.73
CA GLN A 69 24.91 -2.27 -7.88
C GLN A 69 23.56 -2.90 -8.27
N ARG A 70 22.63 -2.98 -7.31
CA ARG A 70 21.29 -3.55 -7.48
C ARG A 70 20.20 -2.52 -7.16
N CYS A 71 20.54 -1.23 -7.12
CA CYS A 71 19.61 -0.16 -6.76
C CYS A 71 18.92 -0.38 -5.41
N GLU A 72 19.63 -1.00 -4.48
CA GLU A 72 19.14 -1.41 -3.16
C GLU A 72 19.07 -0.25 -2.16
N SER A 73 19.82 0.82 -2.43
CA SER A 73 19.96 1.96 -1.51
C SER A 73 19.28 3.19 -2.08
N ALA A 74 18.49 3.89 -1.27
CA ALA A 74 17.96 5.20 -1.63
C ALA A 74 19.07 6.27 -1.56
N CYS A 75 18.96 7.30 -2.40
CA CYS A 75 19.78 8.51 -2.32
C CYS A 75 19.46 9.31 -1.06
N GLN A 76 20.41 10.16 -0.64
CA GLN A 76 20.14 11.16 0.38
C GLN A 76 19.05 12.14 -0.09
N HIS A 77 18.33 12.71 0.88
CA HIS A 77 17.23 13.61 0.58
C HIS A 77 17.70 14.81 -0.28
N GLY A 78 17.03 15.03 -1.40
CA GLY A 78 17.39 16.08 -2.35
C GLY A 78 18.47 15.70 -3.34
N PHE A 79 18.83 14.42 -3.46
CA PHE A 79 19.77 13.92 -4.46
C PHE A 79 19.15 12.83 -5.35
N PHE A 80 19.58 12.79 -6.60
CA PHE A 80 19.18 11.81 -7.60
C PHE A 80 20.30 11.62 -8.63
N GLY A 81 20.00 10.92 -9.73
CA GLY A 81 20.97 10.70 -10.80
C GLY A 81 21.92 9.54 -10.53
N GLN A 82 22.93 9.40 -11.38
CA GLN A 82 23.96 8.38 -11.21
C GLN A 82 24.77 8.67 -9.93
N ASP A 83 24.92 7.65 -9.10
CA ASP A 83 25.62 7.71 -7.81
C ASP A 83 25.13 8.85 -6.89
N CYS A 84 23.87 9.27 -7.03
CA CYS A 84 23.25 10.34 -6.26
C CYS A 84 24.00 11.68 -6.31
N THR A 85 24.68 11.98 -7.42
CA THR A 85 25.49 13.20 -7.57
C THR A 85 24.69 14.43 -7.99
N GLU A 86 23.50 14.24 -8.54
CA GLU A 86 22.65 15.33 -9.01
C GLU A 86 21.79 15.84 -7.87
N ARG A 87 21.85 17.15 -7.63
CA ARG A 87 21.04 17.80 -6.60
C ARG A 87 19.70 18.24 -7.19
N CYS A 88 18.64 17.90 -6.49
CA CYS A 88 17.31 18.38 -6.77
C CYS A 88 17.22 19.90 -6.66
N ASN A 89 16.52 20.51 -7.60
CA ASN A 89 16.03 21.88 -7.46
C ASN A 89 14.80 21.91 -6.54
N ASP A 90 14.27 23.09 -6.20
CA ASP A 90 13.13 23.31 -5.29
C ASP A 90 11.83 22.57 -5.69
N ARG A 91 11.81 21.92 -6.86
CA ARG A 91 10.66 21.18 -7.42
C ARG A 91 10.74 19.66 -7.23
N CYS A 92 11.81 19.10 -6.67
CA CYS A 92 11.78 17.70 -6.27
C CYS A 92 10.92 17.54 -5.04
N GLN A 93 9.63 17.38 -5.27
CA GLN A 93 8.77 16.72 -4.30
C GLN A 93 9.21 15.27 -4.32
N VAL A 94 10.03 14.89 -3.34
CA VAL A 94 10.02 13.49 -2.90
C VAL A 94 8.54 13.21 -2.69
N LEU A 95 7.98 12.22 -3.35
CA LEU A 95 6.77 11.58 -2.85
C LEU A 95 7.16 10.88 -1.53
N ALA A 96 7.59 11.66 -0.54
CA ALA A 96 7.68 11.32 0.86
C ALA A 96 6.28 11.33 1.49
N ASN A 97 5.24 11.32 0.64
CA ASN A 97 3.94 10.80 0.98
C ASN A 97 3.84 9.29 0.66
N ALA A 98 4.94 8.54 0.74
CA ALA A 98 4.88 7.09 0.98
C ALA A 98 4.70 6.75 2.48
N THR A 99 4.33 7.75 3.31
CA THR A 99 3.41 7.54 4.43
C THR A 99 1.97 7.90 4.03
N SER A 100 1.57 7.63 2.79
CA SER A 100 0.31 6.91 2.58
C SER A 100 0.62 5.41 2.44
N SER A 101 1.24 4.85 3.47
CA SER A 101 0.91 3.49 3.93
C SER A 101 -0.56 3.45 4.39
N GLN A 102 -1.46 3.82 3.50
CA GLN A 102 -2.79 3.28 3.38
C GLN A 102 -2.81 2.60 2.02
N SER A 103 -1.98 1.57 1.88
CA SER A 103 -2.38 0.42 1.08
C SER A 103 -3.79 0.06 1.53
N LEU A 104 -4.76 0.20 0.63
CA LEU A 104 -5.97 -0.60 0.52
C LEU A 104 -6.17 -1.65 1.64
N GLN A 105 -6.43 -1.18 2.86
CA GLN A 105 -7.35 -1.81 3.79
C GLN A 105 -8.72 -1.13 3.65
N GLN A 106 -9.07 -0.65 2.45
CA GLN A 106 -10.46 -0.71 2.01
C GLN A 106 -10.79 -2.16 1.67
N ASN A 107 -10.76 -2.97 2.73
CA ASN A 107 -11.63 -4.10 3.06
C ASN A 107 -10.91 -5.01 4.07
N LEU A 108 -10.79 -4.55 5.32
CA LEU A 108 -11.00 -5.46 6.43
C LEU A 108 -11.84 -4.77 7.51
N ILE A 109 -13.12 -4.62 7.16
CA ILE A 109 -14.28 -4.54 8.04
C ILE A 109 -14.26 -3.37 9.03
N ASN A 110 -15.25 -2.49 8.85
CA ASN A 110 -15.90 -1.76 9.93
C ASN A 110 -16.46 -2.76 10.95
N GLY A 111 -15.57 -3.44 11.68
CA GLY A 111 -15.85 -4.56 12.57
C GLY A 111 -16.26 -4.15 13.98
N GLU A 112 -16.39 -2.84 14.22
CA GLU A 112 -16.79 -2.32 15.52
C GLU A 112 -18.32 -2.18 15.71
N SER A 113 -19.15 -2.60 14.75
CA SER A 113 -20.57 -2.18 14.77
C SER A 113 -21.65 -3.27 14.66
N VAL A 114 -21.35 -4.54 14.97
CA VAL A 114 -22.41 -5.56 15.21
C VAL A 114 -22.37 -6.07 16.65
N ALA A 115 -21.18 -6.37 17.17
CA ALA A 115 -21.03 -6.80 18.56
C ALA A 115 -21.49 -5.73 19.56
N THR A 116 -21.17 -4.46 19.31
CA THR A 116 -21.57 -3.31 20.16
C THR A 116 -23.09 -3.10 20.13
N ALA A 117 -23.72 -3.16 18.95
CA ALA A 117 -25.16 -3.05 18.80
C ALA A 117 -25.89 -4.21 19.52
N VAL A 118 -25.39 -5.45 19.41
CA VAL A 118 -25.97 -6.62 20.10
C VAL A 118 -25.80 -6.49 21.61
N ILE A 119 -24.62 -6.07 22.11
CA ILE A 119 -24.39 -5.85 23.54
C ILE A 119 -25.32 -4.77 24.09
N LEU A 120 -25.52 -3.67 23.37
CA LEU A 120 -26.45 -2.61 23.76
C LEU A 120 -27.91 -3.10 23.78
N LEU A 121 -28.34 -3.88 22.78
CA LEU A 121 -29.69 -4.45 22.75
C LEU A 121 -29.91 -5.42 23.92
N VAL A 122 -28.95 -6.30 24.21
CA VAL A 122 -29.01 -7.22 25.35
C VAL A 122 -29.08 -6.45 26.67
N ALA A 123 -28.25 -5.42 26.85
CA ALA A 123 -28.27 -4.57 28.04
C ALA A 123 -29.62 -3.87 28.23
N ILE A 124 -30.21 -3.31 27.17
CA ILE A 124 -31.54 -2.67 27.20
C ILE A 124 -32.62 -3.68 27.60
N VAL A 125 -32.62 -4.88 27.00
CA VAL A 125 -33.59 -5.94 27.35
C VAL A 125 -33.44 -6.34 28.82
N VAL A 126 -32.21 -6.54 29.31
CA VAL A 126 -31.96 -6.87 30.72
C VAL A 126 -32.45 -5.75 31.64
N LEU A 127 -32.21 -4.48 31.32
CA LEU A 127 -32.70 -3.35 32.11
C LEU A 127 -34.24 -3.26 32.14
N ILE A 128 -34.89 -3.52 31.01
CA ILE A 128 -36.36 -3.58 30.92
C ILE A 128 -36.90 -4.73 31.78
N LEU A 129 -36.32 -5.93 31.67
CA LEU A 129 -36.72 -7.09 32.46
C LEU A 129 -36.45 -6.90 33.95
N TYR A 130 -35.31 -6.31 34.30
CA TYR A 130 -34.97 -5.97 35.69
C TYR A 130 -35.96 -4.95 36.26
N LYS A 131 -36.28 -3.88 35.53
CA LYS A 131 -37.29 -2.90 35.94
C LYS A 131 -38.68 -3.52 36.06
N ARG A 132 -39.09 -4.36 35.11
CA ARG A 132 -40.38 -5.06 35.13
C ARG A 132 -40.46 -6.06 36.30
N SER A 133 -39.40 -6.82 36.54
CA SER A 133 -39.29 -7.75 37.66
C SER A 133 -39.30 -7.01 39.00
N ARG A 134 -38.60 -5.87 39.08
CA ARG A 134 -38.60 -5.02 40.27
C ARG A 134 -39.97 -4.40 40.50
N SER A 135 -40.65 -3.92 39.46
CA SER A 135 -42.00 -3.36 39.53
C SER A 135 -43.00 -4.40 40.03
N LYS A 136 -42.98 -5.61 39.46
CA LYS A 136 -43.82 -6.73 39.93
C LYS A 136 -43.49 -7.12 41.38
N LYS A 137 -42.21 -7.13 41.75
CA LYS A 137 -41.78 -7.42 43.14
C LYS A 137 -42.12 -6.28 44.13
N LEU A 138 -42.32 -5.06 43.64
CA LEU A 138 -42.80 -3.93 44.45
C LEU A 138 -44.31 -4.02 44.64
N GLU A 139 -45.04 -4.33 43.57
CA GLU A 139 -46.49 -4.52 43.57
C GLU A 139 -46.92 -5.70 44.45
N ILE A 140 -46.21 -6.84 44.37
CA ILE A 140 -46.43 -7.98 45.29
C ILE A 140 -46.11 -7.61 46.74
N ARG A 141 -45.09 -6.76 47.00
CA ARG A 141 -44.80 -6.30 48.36
C ARG A 141 -45.92 -5.43 48.92
N HIS A 142 -46.45 -4.50 48.14
CA HIS A 142 -47.63 -3.73 48.56
C HIS A 142 -48.85 -4.62 48.81
N LEU A 143 -49.07 -5.65 47.99
CA LEU A 143 -50.14 -6.62 48.22
C LEU A 143 -49.91 -7.44 49.49
N GLN A 144 -48.67 -7.85 49.78
CA GLN A 144 -48.32 -8.54 51.03
C GLN A 144 -48.49 -7.63 52.26
N ASP A 145 -48.08 -6.36 52.17
CA ASP A 145 -48.26 -5.37 53.23
C ASP A 145 -49.76 -5.10 53.50
N ASN A 146 -50.58 -5.00 52.45
CA ASN A 146 -52.03 -4.83 52.57
C ASN A 146 -52.73 -6.06 53.19
N MET A 147 -52.26 -7.28 52.90
CA MET A 147 -52.77 -8.51 53.53
C MET A 147 -52.31 -8.65 54.99
N ALA A 148 -51.11 -8.16 55.34
CA ALA A 148 -50.64 -8.11 56.72
C ALA A 148 -51.48 -7.14 57.58
N ASP A 149 -51.93 -6.02 57.00
CA ASP A 149 -52.79 -5.06 57.68
C ASP A 149 -54.23 -5.61 57.92
N GLN A 150 -54.80 -6.32 56.93
CA GLN A 150 -56.10 -7.00 57.11
C GLN A 150 -56.04 -8.12 58.18
N SER A 151 -54.93 -8.85 58.28
CA SER A 151 -54.72 -9.85 59.33
C SER A 151 -54.67 -9.22 60.73
N ASN A 152 -54.11 -8.02 60.85
CA ASN A 152 -54.05 -7.32 62.14
C ASN A 152 -55.44 -6.84 62.58
N HIS A 153 -56.31 -6.45 61.65
CA HIS A 153 -57.65 -5.97 61.99
C HIS A 153 -58.63 -7.10 62.37
N GLN A 154 -58.40 -8.34 61.92
CA GLN A 154 -59.27 -9.48 62.21
C GLN A 154 -58.88 -10.25 63.49
N THR A 155 -57.76 -9.89 64.12
CA THR A 155 -57.28 -10.47 65.40
C THR A 155 -57.72 -9.63 66.61
N GLU A 156 -58.43 -8.51 66.40
CA GLU A 156 -58.96 -7.61 67.44
C GLU A 156 -60.50 -7.65 67.61
N LEU A 157 -61.18 -8.68 67.11
CA LEU A 157 -62.58 -9.03 67.47
C LEU A 157 -62.66 -10.46 68.01
#